data_AF-A0AA36BN56-F1
#
_entry.id   AF-A0AA36BN56-F1
#
_cell.length_a   1.000
_cell.length_b   1.000
_cell.length_c   1.000
_cell.angle_alpha   90.00
_cell.angle_beta   90.00
_cell.angle_gamma   90.00
#
_symmetry.space_group_name_H-M   'P 1'
#
loop_
_entity.id
_entity.type
_entity.pdbx_description
1 polymer ?
#
loop_
_entity_poly.entity_id
_entity_poly.type
_entity_poly.pdbx_seq_one_letter_code
_entity_poly.pdbx_strand_id
1 'polypeptide(L)'
;MVFYSNFIQALGEQLKMRQQVIASATVYFKRFYARNSLRSIDPWLMAPTCIFLASKVEEFGVISNNKLMTTCQNVVKTKFSHAYTQEYPYRINSVLECEFYLLEMMDCCLVLYHPYRPLIQYCADLGQDDNLLPVAWRIVNDSLRTDVCLMYPPYLIALACLHIACVIQDKDGRQWFAELSVDMDKVLEITKQILAFYELWKNYEEKKEIIAVLVKMPKPKTSPTRNEAKMQQ
;
A
#
# COMPACT_ATOMS: atom_id res chain seq x y z
N MET A 1 0.21 -8.01 -5.09
CA MET A 1 0.32 -6.71 -4.39
C MET A 1 -0.23 -6.75 -2.98
N VAL A 2 -1.38 -7.40 -2.73
CA VAL A 2 -2.02 -7.52 -1.41
C VAL A 2 -1.05 -7.83 -0.26
N PHE A 3 -0.21 -8.87 -0.40
CA PHE A 3 0.80 -9.25 0.60
C PHE A 3 1.75 -8.09 0.97
N TYR A 4 2.26 -7.36 -0.01
CA TYR A 4 3.17 -6.24 0.24
C TYR A 4 2.44 -5.02 0.82
N SER A 5 1.18 -4.79 0.47
CA SER A 5 0.35 -3.79 1.16
C SER A 5 0.20 -4.13 2.65
N ASN A 6 -0.03 -5.41 2.99
CA ASN A 6 -0.06 -5.87 4.39
C ASN A 6 1.30 -5.71 5.08
N PHE A 7 2.40 -5.99 4.37
CA PHE A 7 3.76 -5.80 4.88
C PHE A 7 4.07 -4.33 5.19
N ILE A 8 3.74 -3.43 4.27
CA ILE A 8 3.89 -1.97 4.44
C ILE A 8 3.03 -1.48 5.62
N GLN A 9 1.77 -1.93 5.70
CA GLN A 9 0.88 -1.60 6.82
C GLN A 9 1.48 -2.05 8.16
N ALA A 10 1.97 -3.28 8.24
CA ALA A 10 2.57 -3.83 9.46
C ALA A 10 3.85 -3.08 9.90
N LEU A 11 4.70 -2.67 8.94
CA LEU A 11 5.87 -1.84 9.21
C LEU A 11 5.46 -0.47 9.75
N GLY A 12 4.48 0.19 9.13
CA GLY A 12 3.97 1.49 9.56
C GLY A 12 3.38 1.46 10.97
N GLU A 13 2.61 0.42 11.30
CA GLU A 13 2.06 0.21 12.65
C GLU A 13 3.15 0.06 13.71
N GLN A 14 4.19 -0.76 13.43
CA GLN A 14 5.31 -0.94 14.36
C GLN A 14 6.14 0.32 14.54
N LEU A 15 6.23 1.16 13.51
CA LEU A 15 6.87 2.48 13.57
C LEU A 15 5.96 3.56 14.18
N LYS A 16 4.70 3.23 14.51
CA LYS A 16 3.67 4.13 15.03
C LYS A 16 3.36 5.31 14.10
N MET A 17 3.37 5.07 12.80
CA MET A 17 3.10 6.08 11.78
C MET A 17 1.62 6.40 11.66
N ARG A 18 1.31 7.62 11.23
CA ARG A 18 -0.05 8.01 10.83
C ARG A 18 -0.44 7.26 9.56
N GLN A 19 -1.72 6.93 9.42
CA GLN A 19 -2.22 6.16 8.28
C GLN A 19 -1.92 6.81 6.93
N GLN A 20 -1.91 8.15 6.85
CA GLN A 20 -1.56 8.87 5.63
C GLN A 20 -0.14 8.56 5.12
N VAL A 21 0.83 8.40 6.04
CA VAL A 21 2.22 8.02 5.70
C VAL A 21 2.27 6.63 5.10
N ILE A 22 1.50 5.70 5.69
CA ILE A 22 1.41 4.31 5.24
C ILE A 22 0.73 4.23 3.87
N ALA A 23 -0.32 5.02 3.65
CA ALA A 23 -1.00 5.14 2.37
C ALA A 23 -0.06 5.69 1.29
N SER A 24 0.70 6.75 1.59
CA SER A 24 1.71 7.29 0.66
C SER A 24 2.77 6.26 0.29
N ALA A 25 3.31 5.53 1.27
CA ALA A 25 4.26 4.45 1.02
C ALA A 25 3.66 3.34 0.13
N THR A 26 2.40 2.97 0.36
CA THR A 26 1.70 1.95 -0.43
C THR A 26 1.51 2.40 -1.89
N VAL A 27 1.16 3.67 -2.10
CA VAL A 27 1.01 4.25 -3.45
C VAL A 27 2.35 4.35 -4.16
N TYR A 28 3.44 4.75 -3.49
CA TYR A 28 4.78 4.73 -4.08
C TYR A 28 5.18 3.34 -4.56
N PHE A 29 4.97 2.33 -3.71
CA PHE A 29 5.24 0.94 -4.05
C PHE A 29 4.45 0.50 -5.29
N LYS A 30 3.15 0.84 -5.34
CA LYS A 30 2.28 0.55 -6.48
C LYS A 30 2.71 1.28 -7.75
N ARG A 31 3.02 2.57 -7.68
CA ARG A 31 3.50 3.37 -8.82
C ARG A 31 4.79 2.80 -9.41
N PHE A 32 5.73 2.40 -8.56
CA PHE A 32 6.98 1.79 -9.00
C PHE A 32 6.74 0.52 -9.82
N TYR A 33 5.97 -0.43 -9.30
CA TYR A 33 5.70 -1.71 -9.98
C TYR A 33 4.59 -1.67 -11.04
N ALA A 34 3.87 -0.55 -11.17
CA ALA A 34 3.01 -0.30 -12.33
C ALA A 34 3.85 -0.01 -13.59
N ARG A 35 5.04 0.59 -13.43
CA ARG A 35 5.97 0.91 -14.52
C ARG A 35 7.11 -0.10 -14.66
N ASN A 36 7.47 -0.79 -13.59
CA ASN A 36 8.63 -1.68 -13.52
C ASN A 36 8.24 -3.13 -13.19
N SER A 37 9.02 -4.08 -13.72
CA SER A 37 8.86 -5.49 -13.35
C SER A 37 9.26 -5.75 -11.90
N LEU A 38 8.63 -6.73 -11.23
CA LEU A 38 9.04 -7.24 -9.91
C LEU A 38 10.49 -7.77 -9.87
N ARG A 39 11.10 -7.95 -11.05
CA ARG A 39 12.50 -8.37 -11.21
C ARG A 39 13.51 -7.22 -11.11
N SER A 40 13.09 -5.96 -11.26
CA SER A 40 14.01 -4.83 -11.28
C SER A 40 14.66 -4.62 -9.91
N ILE A 41 13.85 -4.46 -8.88
CA ILE A 41 14.25 -4.32 -7.48
C ILE A 41 13.42 -5.32 -6.67
N ASP A 42 14.04 -5.94 -5.67
CA ASP A 42 13.32 -6.84 -4.77
C ASP A 42 12.22 -6.05 -4.01
N PRO A 43 10.95 -6.46 -4.12
CA PRO A 43 9.85 -5.90 -3.33
C PRO A 43 10.11 -5.85 -1.82
N TRP A 44 10.92 -6.78 -1.30
CA TRP A 44 11.27 -6.83 0.12
C TRP A 44 12.16 -5.64 0.53
N LEU A 45 13.01 -5.15 -0.36
CA LEU A 45 13.79 -3.91 -0.19
C LEU A 45 12.95 -2.67 -0.50
N MET A 46 12.10 -2.74 -1.52
CA MET A 46 11.29 -1.60 -1.96
C MET A 46 10.28 -1.17 -0.89
N ALA A 47 9.59 -2.09 -0.24
CA ALA A 47 8.57 -1.78 0.77
C ALA A 47 9.07 -0.87 1.92
N PRO A 48 10.18 -1.19 2.64
CA PRO A 48 10.71 -0.30 3.66
C PRO A 48 11.31 0.99 3.08
N THR A 49 11.80 0.97 1.84
CA THR A 49 12.26 2.19 1.15
C THR A 49 11.10 3.16 0.91
N CYS A 50 9.94 2.67 0.47
CA CYS A 50 8.76 3.51 0.31
C CYS A 50 8.29 4.13 1.63
N ILE A 51 8.35 3.38 2.73
CA ILE A 51 8.05 3.91 4.08
C ILE A 51 9.05 4.98 4.49
N PHE A 52 10.34 4.72 4.28
CA PHE A 52 11.40 5.65 4.61
C PHE A 52 11.21 6.99 3.86
N LEU A 53 10.97 6.93 2.55
CA LEU A 53 10.72 8.12 1.74
C LEU A 53 9.41 8.83 2.14
N ALA A 54 8.30 8.10 2.27
CA ALA A 54 7.01 8.68 2.66
C ALA A 54 7.06 9.38 4.03
N SER A 55 7.83 8.84 4.98
CA SER A 55 7.99 9.47 6.30
C SER A 55 8.64 10.86 6.24
N LYS A 56 9.55 11.07 5.28
CA LYS A 56 10.20 12.36 5.03
C LYS A 56 9.26 13.33 4.32
N VAL A 57 8.50 12.86 3.33
CA VAL A 57 7.58 13.68 2.53
C VAL A 57 6.39 14.17 3.36
N GLU A 58 5.82 13.31 4.20
CA GLU A 58 4.63 13.63 5.01
C GLU A 58 4.97 14.34 6.34
N GLU A 59 6.21 14.81 6.49
CA GLU A 59 6.72 15.53 7.67
C GLU A 59 6.47 14.80 9.01
N PHE A 60 6.40 13.47 8.99
CA PHE A 60 6.26 12.66 10.21
C PHE A 60 7.54 12.68 11.05
N GLY A 61 8.69 12.90 10.39
CA GLY A 61 10.02 13.00 10.98
C GLY A 61 11.00 12.00 10.37
N VAL A 62 12.29 12.25 10.57
CA VAL A 62 13.35 11.37 10.05
C VAL A 62 13.44 10.10 10.91
N ILE A 63 13.15 8.95 10.32
CA ILE A 63 13.34 7.65 10.97
C ILE A 63 14.85 7.41 11.09
N SER A 64 15.31 7.01 12.27
CA SER A 64 16.71 6.59 12.39
C SER A 64 16.98 5.31 11.61
N ASN A 65 18.13 5.25 10.96
CA ASN A 65 18.58 4.11 10.17
C ASN A 65 18.46 2.78 10.94
N ASN A 66 18.93 2.77 12.19
CA ASN A 66 18.87 1.59 13.05
C ASN A 66 17.42 1.21 13.38
N LYS A 67 16.55 2.17 13.65
CA LYS A 67 15.15 1.91 13.97
C LYS A 67 14.43 1.25 12.80
N LEU A 68 14.61 1.77 11.58
CA LEU A 68 14.01 1.17 10.38
C LEU A 68 14.44 -0.28 10.20
N MET A 69 15.74 -0.55 10.29
CA MET A 69 16.30 -1.88 10.09
C MET A 69 15.83 -2.89 11.13
N THR A 70 15.88 -2.52 12.41
CA THR A 70 15.41 -3.37 13.52
C THR A 70 13.91 -3.64 13.39
N THR A 71 13.11 -2.64 13.00
CA THR A 71 11.66 -2.87 12.78
C THR A 71 11.40 -3.81 11.61
N CYS A 72 12.15 -3.71 10.51
CA CYS A 72 12.04 -4.65 9.39
C CYS A 72 12.30 -6.09 9.83
N GLN A 73 13.40 -6.31 10.56
CA GLN A 73 13.73 -7.63 11.09
C GLN A 73 12.66 -8.16 12.05
N ASN A 74 12.15 -7.32 12.95
CA ASN A 74 11.13 -7.71 13.92
C ASN A 74 9.79 -8.04 13.24
N VAL A 75 9.33 -7.23 12.28
CA VAL A 75 8.08 -7.48 11.55
C VAL A 75 8.15 -8.78 10.76
N VAL A 76 9.29 -9.04 10.11
CA VAL A 76 9.52 -10.31 9.41
C VAL A 76 9.41 -11.48 10.38
N LYS A 77 10.16 -11.45 11.50
CA LYS A 77 10.18 -12.55 12.47
C LYS A 77 8.82 -12.80 13.14
N THR A 78 8.06 -11.74 13.43
CA THR A 78 6.82 -11.83 14.22
C THR A 78 5.56 -12.05 13.38
N LYS A 79 5.42 -11.33 12.25
CA LYS A 79 4.19 -11.33 11.45
C LYS A 79 4.34 -12.09 10.12
N PHE A 80 5.54 -12.15 9.54
CA PHE A 80 5.78 -12.68 8.18
C PHE A 80 6.74 -13.88 8.12
N SER A 81 6.96 -14.57 9.23
CA SER A 81 7.85 -15.74 9.32
C SER A 81 7.40 -16.91 8.45
N HIS A 82 6.11 -16.98 8.14
CA HIS A 82 5.54 -17.96 7.22
C HIS A 82 5.94 -17.72 5.75
N ALA A 83 6.20 -16.46 5.36
CA ALA A 83 6.57 -16.08 4.00
C ALA A 83 8.09 -16.00 3.82
N TYR A 84 8.79 -15.48 4.83
CA TYR A 84 10.24 -15.33 4.84
C TYR A 84 10.84 -16.08 6.02
N THR A 85 11.54 -17.18 5.73
CA THR A 85 12.26 -17.98 6.73
C THR A 85 13.66 -17.45 7.02
N GLN A 86 14.20 -16.64 6.11
CA GLN A 86 15.53 -16.03 6.23
C GLN A 86 15.44 -14.69 6.96
N GLU A 87 16.54 -14.28 7.58
CA GLU A 87 16.66 -12.94 8.14
C GLU A 87 16.64 -11.88 7.03
N TYR A 88 16.16 -10.67 7.37
CA TYR A 88 16.12 -9.56 6.44
C TYR A 88 17.54 -9.26 5.91
N PRO A 89 17.82 -9.48 4.61
CA PRO A 89 19.19 -9.54 4.10
C PRO A 89 19.79 -8.16 3.81
N TYR A 90 18.94 -7.15 3.65
CA TYR A 90 19.36 -5.82 3.26
C TYR A 90 19.94 -5.02 4.43
N ARG A 91 20.80 -4.06 4.11
CA ARG A 91 21.32 -3.07 5.07
C ARG A 91 20.78 -1.69 4.71
N ILE A 92 20.99 -0.72 5.60
CA ILE A 92 20.51 0.64 5.36
C ILE A 92 21.07 1.26 4.07
N ASN A 93 22.32 0.98 3.71
CA ASN A 93 22.90 1.50 2.46
C ASN A 93 22.11 1.06 1.23
N SER A 94 21.56 -0.16 1.23
CA SER A 94 20.69 -0.65 0.16
C SER A 94 19.36 0.12 0.10
N VAL A 95 18.81 0.52 1.25
CA VAL A 95 17.59 1.36 1.32
C VAL A 95 17.88 2.76 0.78
N LEU A 96 19.02 3.35 1.15
CA LEU A 96 19.42 4.67 0.65
C LEU A 96 19.66 4.66 -0.86
N GLU A 97 20.30 3.62 -1.39
CA GLU A 97 20.48 3.46 -2.83
C GLU A 97 19.14 3.25 -3.56
N CYS A 98 18.29 2.37 -3.02
CA CYS A 98 16.94 2.12 -3.54
C CYS A 98 16.07 3.39 -3.53
N GLU A 99 16.26 4.27 -2.54
CA GLU A 99 15.55 5.54 -2.45
C GLU A 99 15.84 6.46 -3.65
N PHE A 100 17.09 6.54 -4.11
CA PHE A 100 17.43 7.32 -5.31
C PHE A 100 16.69 6.78 -6.55
N TYR A 101 16.69 5.46 -6.74
CA TYR A 101 15.96 4.83 -7.85
C TYR A 101 14.45 5.05 -7.76
N LEU A 102 13.89 4.99 -6.54
CA LEU A 102 12.46 5.22 -6.31
C LEU A 102 12.08 6.67 -6.66
N LEU A 103 12.91 7.65 -6.28
CA LEU A 103 12.71 9.06 -6.62
C LEU A 103 12.72 9.30 -8.12
N GLU A 104 13.73 8.74 -8.81
CA GLU A 104 13.87 8.84 -10.26
C GLU A 104 12.67 8.24 -10.99
N MET A 105 12.26 7.02 -10.63
CA MET A 105 11.17 6.30 -11.31
C MET A 105 9.78 6.92 -11.09
N MET A 106 9.63 7.71 -10.02
CA MET A 106 8.42 8.48 -9.75
C MET A 106 8.45 9.89 -10.31
N ASP A 107 9.49 10.26 -11.09
CA ASP A 107 9.66 11.61 -11.64
C ASP A 107 9.59 12.71 -10.55
N CYS A 108 10.09 12.39 -9.34
CA CYS A 108 9.97 13.24 -8.14
C CYS A 108 8.51 13.65 -7.78
N CYS A 109 7.50 12.92 -8.26
CA CYS A 109 6.08 13.17 -7.96
C CYS A 109 5.70 12.62 -6.57
N LEU A 110 6.16 13.32 -5.52
CA LEU A 110 6.06 12.89 -4.13
C LEU A 110 4.74 13.26 -3.46
N VAL A 111 4.10 14.36 -3.85
CA VAL A 111 2.85 14.81 -3.21
C VAL A 111 1.70 13.94 -3.68
N LEU A 112 1.05 13.26 -2.73
CA LEU A 112 -0.08 12.37 -2.97
C LEU A 112 -1.34 12.91 -2.32
N TYR A 113 -2.46 12.75 -3.03
CA TYR A 113 -3.79 13.03 -2.49
C TYR A 113 -4.44 11.70 -2.10
N HIS A 114 -5.04 11.68 -0.92
CA HIS A 114 -5.66 10.47 -0.36
C HIS A 114 -7.15 10.66 -0.08
N PRO A 115 -7.95 9.58 -0.12
CA PRO A 115 -9.40 9.63 0.10
C PRO A 115 -9.81 10.01 1.53
N TYR A 116 -8.90 10.02 2.51
CA TYR A 116 -9.20 10.30 3.91
C TYR A 116 -9.79 11.70 4.16
N ARG A 117 -9.20 12.73 3.55
CA ARG A 117 -9.67 14.11 3.71
C ARG A 117 -11.06 14.35 3.12
N PRO A 118 -11.34 14.00 1.84
CA PRO A 118 -12.68 14.13 1.30
C PRO A 118 -13.69 13.25 2.03
N LEU A 119 -13.29 12.06 2.51
CA LEU A 119 -14.19 11.20 3.29
C LEU A 119 -14.69 11.90 4.56
N ILE A 120 -13.81 12.54 5.34
CA ILE A 120 -14.22 13.29 6.54
C ILE A 120 -15.23 14.38 6.18
N GLN A 121 -15.00 15.09 5.07
CA GLN A 121 -15.89 16.16 4.61
C GLN A 121 -17.26 15.61 4.21
N TYR A 122 -17.30 14.51 3.45
CA TYR A 122 -18.55 13.87 3.03
C TYR A 122 -19.33 13.28 4.20
N CYS A 123 -18.66 12.64 5.16
CA CYS A 123 -19.33 12.15 6.37
C CYS A 123 -19.92 13.28 7.21
N ALA A 124 -19.26 14.44 7.28
CA ALA A 124 -19.78 15.60 7.98
C ALA A 124 -21.02 16.20 7.28
N ASP A 125 -21.00 16.23 5.94
CA ASP A 125 -22.08 16.78 5.10
C ASP A 125 -23.33 15.88 5.05
N LEU A 126 -23.14 14.56 4.96
CA LEU A 126 -24.23 13.56 5.00
C LEU A 126 -24.96 13.51 6.37
N GLY A 127 -24.43 14.20 7.38
CA GLY A 127 -24.93 14.20 8.75
C GLY A 127 -24.05 13.34 9.66
N GLN A 128 -23.58 13.96 10.75
CA GLN A 128 -22.65 13.37 11.72
C GLN A 128 -23.25 12.10 12.34
N ASP A 129 -22.80 10.97 11.82
CA ASP A 129 -23.01 9.65 12.40
C ASP A 129 -21.63 9.11 12.79
N ASP A 130 -21.41 9.05 14.10
CA ASP A 130 -20.16 8.60 14.71
C ASP A 130 -19.78 7.18 14.29
N ASN A 131 -20.75 6.37 13.84
CA ASN A 131 -20.52 4.99 13.43
C ASN A 131 -20.16 4.83 11.94
N LEU A 132 -20.44 5.83 11.12
CA LEU A 132 -20.24 5.75 9.67
C LEU A 132 -18.77 5.99 9.29
N LEU A 133 -18.15 7.02 9.86
CA LEU A 133 -16.77 7.40 9.55
C LEU A 133 -15.77 6.27 9.85
N PRO A 134 -15.81 5.56 11.00
CA PRO A 134 -14.86 4.47 11.27
C PRO A 134 -14.97 3.32 10.27
N VAL A 135 -16.20 2.97 9.85
CA VAL A 135 -16.43 1.90 8.85
C VAL A 135 -15.92 2.34 7.48
N ALA A 136 -16.29 3.53 7.02
CA ALA A 136 -15.83 4.05 5.74
C ALA A 136 -14.30 4.23 5.71
N TRP A 137 -13.69 4.66 6.81
CA TRP A 137 -12.24 4.79 6.95
C TRP A 137 -11.54 3.44 6.82
N ARG A 138 -12.10 2.38 7.42
CA ARG A 138 -11.59 1.02 7.26
C ARG A 138 -11.68 0.55 5.81
N ILE A 139 -12.80 0.79 5.13
CA ILE A 139 -12.97 0.42 3.72
C ILE A 139 -11.97 1.18 2.83
N VAL A 140 -11.70 2.46 3.14
CA VAL A 140 -10.64 3.21 2.47
C VAL A 140 -9.27 2.53 2.64
N ASN A 141 -8.90 2.07 3.84
CA ASN A 141 -7.65 1.34 4.03
C ASN A 141 -7.63 0.03 3.23
N ASP A 142 -8.77 -0.65 3.13
CA ASP A 142 -8.90 -1.87 2.34
C ASP A 142 -8.77 -1.61 0.83
N SER A 143 -9.26 -0.46 0.36
CA SER A 143 -9.13 -0.04 -1.05
C SER A 143 -7.67 0.05 -1.51
N LEU A 144 -6.71 0.34 -0.61
CA LEU A 144 -5.27 0.38 -0.92
C LEU A 144 -4.67 -0.99 -1.25
N ARG A 145 -5.40 -2.09 -1.05
CA ARG A 145 -5.01 -3.43 -1.50
C ARG A 145 -5.36 -3.68 -2.97
N THR A 146 -6.28 -2.89 -3.52
CA THR A 146 -6.69 -2.89 -4.93
C THR A 146 -5.95 -1.81 -5.73
N ASP A 147 -6.19 -1.72 -7.04
CA ASP A 147 -5.51 -0.76 -7.91
C ASP A 147 -6.31 0.55 -8.11
N VAL A 148 -7.42 0.73 -7.39
CA VAL A 148 -8.27 1.92 -7.50
C VAL A 148 -7.52 3.22 -7.23
N CYS A 149 -6.51 3.21 -6.36
CA CYS A 149 -5.69 4.39 -6.04
C CYS A 149 -4.78 4.86 -7.20
N LEU A 150 -4.57 4.02 -8.22
CA LEU A 150 -3.85 4.39 -9.45
C LEU A 150 -4.81 4.80 -10.57
N MET A 151 -6.06 4.33 -10.53
CA MET A 151 -7.03 4.51 -11.61
C MET A 151 -7.98 5.67 -11.39
N TYR A 152 -8.30 6.00 -10.13
CA TYR A 152 -9.37 6.93 -9.78
C TYR A 152 -8.89 8.08 -8.89
N PRO A 153 -9.48 9.28 -9.06
CA PRO A 153 -9.30 10.37 -8.13
C PRO A 153 -9.72 10.02 -6.68
N PRO A 154 -9.02 10.51 -5.66
CA PRO A 154 -9.29 10.17 -4.26
C PRO A 154 -10.71 10.49 -3.77
N TYR A 155 -11.33 11.55 -4.29
CA TYR A 155 -12.69 11.92 -3.88
C TYR A 155 -13.75 10.90 -4.36
N LEU A 156 -13.57 10.30 -5.55
CA LEU A 156 -14.44 9.23 -6.03
C LEU A 156 -14.27 7.95 -5.20
N ILE A 157 -13.03 7.63 -4.82
CA ILE A 157 -12.74 6.49 -3.94
C ILE A 157 -13.40 6.70 -2.58
N ALA A 158 -13.34 7.92 -2.02
CA ALA A 158 -14.00 8.26 -0.77
C ALA A 158 -15.52 8.08 -0.85
N LEU A 159 -16.17 8.54 -1.93
CA LEU A 159 -17.60 8.34 -2.16
C LEU A 159 -17.99 6.87 -2.29
N ALA A 160 -17.20 6.07 -3.02
CA ALA A 160 -17.44 4.65 -3.15
C ALA A 160 -17.31 3.91 -1.81
N CYS A 161 -16.31 4.26 -1.00
CA CYS A 161 -16.14 3.70 0.35
C CYS A 161 -17.27 4.11 1.29
N LEU A 162 -17.72 5.37 1.21
CA LEU A 162 -18.86 5.88 1.96
C LEU A 162 -20.15 5.16 1.57
N HIS A 163 -20.38 4.95 0.28
CA HIS A 163 -21.54 4.22 -0.23
C HIS A 163 -21.60 2.79 0.32
N ILE A 164 -20.47 2.07 0.30
CA ILE A 164 -20.38 0.72 0.90
C ILE A 164 -20.65 0.78 2.41
N ALA A 165 -20.12 1.78 3.12
CA ALA A 165 -20.35 1.95 4.55
C ALA A 165 -21.83 2.22 4.88
N CYS A 166 -22.52 3.05 4.08
CA CYS A 166 -23.95 3.30 4.22
C CYS A 166 -24.77 2.01 4.08
N VAL A 167 -24.43 1.17 3.09
CA VAL A 167 -25.10 -0.13 2.90
C VAL A 167 -24.86 -1.07 4.09
N ILE A 168 -23.65 -1.11 4.64
CA ILE A 168 -23.31 -1.96 5.80
C ILE A 168 -24.06 -1.51 7.06
N GLN A 169 -24.22 -0.20 7.25
CA GLN A 169 -24.86 0.40 8.43
C GLN A 169 -26.38 0.62 8.26
N ASP A 170 -26.97 0.16 7.15
CA ASP A 170 -28.39 0.39 6.81
C ASP A 170 -28.79 1.89 6.86
N LYS A 171 -27.85 2.78 6.49
CA LYS A 171 -28.08 4.23 6.45
C LYS A 171 -28.59 4.65 5.08
N ASP A 172 -29.78 5.25 5.03
CA ASP A 172 -30.34 5.78 3.78
C ASP A 172 -29.66 7.11 3.39
N GLY A 173 -28.66 7.01 2.52
CA GLY A 173 -27.98 8.17 1.92
C GLY A 173 -28.42 8.48 0.49
N ARG A 174 -29.46 7.82 -0.05
CA ARG A 174 -29.76 7.82 -1.49
C ARG A 174 -30.01 9.23 -2.05
N GLN A 175 -30.77 10.04 -1.32
CA GLN A 175 -31.05 11.42 -1.72
C GLN A 175 -29.76 12.26 -1.76
N TRP A 176 -28.94 12.19 -0.71
CA TRP A 176 -27.67 12.92 -0.65
C TRP A 176 -26.73 12.53 -1.80
N PHE A 177 -26.60 11.23 -2.10
CA PHE A 177 -25.80 10.77 -3.25
C PHE A 177 -26.37 11.27 -4.59
N ALA A 178 -27.69 11.41 -4.73
CA ALA A 178 -28.33 11.91 -5.96
C ALA A 178 -28.15 13.43 -6.16
N GLU A 179 -27.94 14.19 -5.07
CA GLU A 179 -27.68 15.63 -5.11
C GLU A 179 -26.22 15.95 -5.50
N LEU A 180 -25.31 14.97 -5.43
CA LEU A 180 -23.93 15.14 -5.84
C LEU A 180 -23.79 15.28 -7.36
N SER A 181 -23.10 16.33 -7.80
CA SER A 181 -22.72 16.53 -9.21
C SER A 181 -21.50 15.70 -9.60
N VAL A 182 -21.59 14.37 -9.42
CA VAL A 182 -20.50 13.41 -9.63
C VAL A 182 -20.96 12.28 -10.57
N ASP A 183 -20.01 11.77 -11.35
CA ASP A 183 -20.19 10.62 -12.22
C ASP A 183 -20.39 9.33 -11.39
N MET A 184 -21.66 8.94 -11.20
CA MET A 184 -22.04 7.79 -10.39
C MET A 184 -21.64 6.45 -11.01
N ASP A 185 -21.46 6.37 -12.33
CA ASP A 185 -21.01 5.14 -12.99
C ASP A 185 -19.60 4.77 -12.53
N LYS A 186 -18.71 5.77 -12.39
CA LYS A 186 -17.36 5.58 -11.84
C LYS A 186 -17.39 5.19 -10.37
N VAL A 187 -18.27 5.79 -9.57
CA VAL A 187 -18.43 5.42 -8.15
C VAL A 187 -18.83 3.94 -8.04
N LEU A 188 -19.80 3.51 -8.86
CA LEU A 188 -20.24 2.11 -8.91
C LEU A 188 -19.15 1.17 -9.40
N GLU A 189 -18.30 1.59 -10.36
CA GLU A 189 -17.15 0.80 -10.80
C GLU A 189 -16.14 0.57 -9.66
N ILE A 190 -15.79 1.64 -8.93
CA ILE A 190 -14.90 1.53 -7.76
C ILE A 190 -15.53 0.63 -6.69
N THR A 191 -16.83 0.80 -6.41
CA THR A 191 -17.55 -0.05 -5.46
C THR A 191 -17.47 -1.52 -5.86
N LYS A 192 -17.70 -1.85 -7.14
CA LYS A 192 -17.58 -3.23 -7.65
C LYS A 192 -16.17 -3.78 -7.46
N GLN A 193 -15.12 -3.00 -7.73
CA GLN A 193 -13.73 -3.44 -7.52
C GLN A 193 -13.42 -3.73 -6.04
N ILE A 194 -13.91 -2.88 -5.12
CA ILE A 194 -13.73 -3.08 -3.68
C ILE A 194 -14.51 -4.33 -3.19
N LEU A 195 -15.76 -4.52 -3.66
CA LEU A 195 -16.55 -5.72 -3.32
C LEU A 195 -15.91 -6.99 -3.88
N ALA A 196 -15.41 -6.97 -5.11
CA ALA A 196 -14.67 -8.09 -5.70
C ALA A 196 -13.42 -8.43 -4.89
N PHE A 197 -12.74 -7.43 -4.33
CA PHE A 197 -11.63 -7.65 -3.40
C PHE A 197 -12.08 -8.36 -2.12
N TYR A 198 -13.23 -8.01 -1.54
CA TYR A 198 -13.73 -8.71 -0.34
C TYR A 198 -14.10 -10.18 -0.62
N GLU A 199 -14.67 -10.49 -1.79
CA GLU A 199 -14.91 -11.88 -2.21
C GLU A 199 -13.61 -12.67 -2.42
N LEU A 200 -12.60 -12.04 -3.03
CA LEU A 200 -11.27 -12.64 -3.14
C LEU A 200 -10.66 -12.89 -1.76
N TRP A 201 -10.74 -11.91 -0.87
CA TRP A 201 -10.15 -11.97 0.47
C TRP A 201 -10.77 -13.08 1.33
N LYS A 202 -12.07 -13.34 1.18
CA LYS A 202 -12.77 -14.43 1.88
C LYS A 202 -12.19 -15.81 1.55
N ASN A 203 -11.73 -16.00 0.31
CA ASN A 203 -11.22 -17.28 -0.17
C ASN A 203 -9.69 -17.39 -0.11
N TYR A 204 -8.98 -16.28 0.09
CA TYR A 204 -7.51 -16.22 0.05
C TYR A 204 -6.90 -16.54 1.41
N GLU A 205 -6.17 -17.66 1.49
CA GLU A 205 -5.40 -18.03 2.69
C GLU A 205 -3.94 -17.62 2.55
N GLU A 206 -3.64 -16.35 2.87
CA GLU A 206 -2.30 -15.75 2.69
C GLU A 206 -1.16 -16.64 3.20
N LYS A 207 -1.29 -17.21 4.40
CA LYS A 207 -0.23 -18.01 5.04
C LYS A 207 0.12 -19.29 4.27
N LYS A 208 -0.84 -19.89 3.56
CA LYS A 208 -0.63 -21.14 2.81
C LYS A 208 -0.18 -20.87 1.38
N GLU A 209 -0.76 -19.86 0.74
CA GLU A 209 -0.58 -19.61 -0.69
C GLU A 209 0.66 -18.79 -1.01
N ILE A 210 1.08 -17.89 -0.11
CA ILE A 210 2.12 -16.90 -0.42
C ILE A 210 3.47 -17.52 -0.77
N ILE A 211 3.83 -18.65 -0.15
CA ILE A 211 5.12 -19.32 -0.38
C ILE A 211 5.23 -19.75 -1.85
N ALA A 212 4.19 -20.36 -2.40
CA ALA A 212 4.16 -20.79 -3.79
C ALA A 212 4.21 -19.61 -4.76
N VAL A 213 3.61 -18.47 -4.39
CA VAL A 213 3.62 -17.24 -5.20
C VAL A 213 5.01 -16.59 -5.17
N LEU A 214 5.65 -16.49 -4.01
CA LEU A 214 6.99 -15.90 -3.86
C LEU A 214 8.05 -16.70 -4.63
N VAL A 215 7.95 -18.03 -4.66
CA VAL A 215 8.87 -18.88 -5.44
C VAL A 215 8.75 -18.62 -6.95
N LYS A 216 7.55 -18.32 -7.44
CA LYS A 216 7.29 -17.98 -8.85
C LYS A 216 7.69 -16.54 -9.22
N MET A 217 8.03 -15.71 -8.24
CA MET A 217 8.39 -14.33 -8.48
C MET A 217 9.72 -14.24 -9.27
N PRO A 218 9.79 -13.43 -10.34
CA PRO A 218 10.98 -13.33 -11.15
C PRO A 218 12.10 -12.65 -10.36
N LYS A 219 13.24 -13.34 -10.20
CA LYS A 219 14.37 -12.84 -9.42
C LYS A 219 15.30 -11.94 -10.24
N PRO A 220 15.89 -10.88 -9.65
CA PRO A 220 16.92 -10.09 -10.31
C PRO A 220 18.04 -11.00 -10.82
N LYS A 221 18.58 -10.73 -12.02
CA LYS A 221 19.78 -11.44 -12.49
C LYS A 221 20.94 -10.91 -11.66
N THR A 222 21.58 -11.77 -10.87
CA THR A 222 22.86 -11.43 -10.26
C THR A 222 23.88 -11.20 -11.37
N SER A 223 24.62 -10.10 -11.33
CA SER A 223 25.82 -9.95 -12.16
C SER A 223 26.75 -11.15 -11.90
N PRO A 224 27.41 -11.71 -12.93
CA PRO A 224 28.32 -12.82 -12.72
C PRO A 224 29.40 -12.38 -11.73
N THR A 225 29.53 -13.14 -10.66
CA THR A 225 30.55 -12.90 -9.64
C THR A 225 31.92 -12.90 -10.32
N ARG A 226 32.80 -11.96 -9.95
CA ARG A 226 34.17 -11.78 -10.50
C ARG A 226 35.05 -13.06 -10.53
N ASN A 227 34.62 -14.14 -9.87
CA ASN A 227 35.26 -15.45 -9.91
C ASN A 227 35.03 -16.23 -11.21
N GLU A 228 33.94 -15.98 -11.95
CA GLU A 228 33.70 -16.65 -13.25
C GLU A 228 34.57 -16.06 -14.37
N ALA A 229 34.98 -14.80 -14.25
CA ALA A 229 35.88 -14.14 -15.21
C ALA A 229 37.34 -14.63 -15.12
N LYS A 230 37.71 -15.37 -14.07
CA LYS A 230 39.06 -15.97 -13.92
C LYS A 230 39.17 -17.41 -14.43
N MET A 231 38.06 -18.05 -14.80
CA MET A 231 38.07 -19.39 -15.41
C MET A 231 38.06 -19.37 -16.95
N GLN A 232 38.08 -18.18 -17.57
CA GLN A 232 38.11 -18.01 -19.02
C GLN A 232 39.40 -17.34 -19.55
N GLN A 233 40.49 -17.40 -18.78
CA GLN A 233 41.84 -17.07 -19.25
C GLN A 233 42.77 -18.27 -19.11
#